data_AF-A0A372LL88-F1
#
_entry.id   AF-A0A372LL88-F1
#
_cell.length_a   1.000
_cell.length_b   1.000
_cell.length_c   1.000
_cell.angle_alpha   90.00
_cell.angle_beta   90.00
_cell.angle_gamma   90.00
#
_symmetry.space_group_name_H-M   'P 1'
#
loop_
_entity.id
_entity.type
_entity.pdbx_description
1 polymer ?
#
loop_
_entity_poly.entity_id
_entity_poly.type
_entity_poly.pdbx_seq_one_letter_code
_entity_poly.pdbx_strand_id
1 'polypeptide(L)'
;MVSVLLLTFTLLSMAFTSQSSSDTPLTAGLSDKKNSGLKHKETVSNEKAETETVELTAAEKDLLSRLVHAEAKGEPFEGKVAVASVVLNRMEAKQFPDSVSEVVYEENQFSPVSNGSIRRPADQESKRAVEEALEEPNSDALYFFNPDLTDDKWIRTREVTKKIGGHHFAI
;
A
#
# COMPACT_ATOMS: atom_id res chain seq x y z
N MET A 1 41.75 13.42 -18.13
CA MET A 1 41.57 14.55 -17.20
C MET A 1 40.26 14.33 -16.47
N VAL A 2 40.26 14.28 -15.14
CA VAL A 2 39.06 14.02 -14.33
C VAL A 2 38.41 15.37 -14.01
N SER A 3 37.17 15.58 -14.45
CA SER A 3 36.42 16.80 -14.12
C SER A 3 35.50 16.53 -12.95
N VAL A 4 35.80 17.15 -11.81
CA VAL A 4 35.00 17.06 -10.57
C VAL A 4 33.97 18.17 -10.60
N LEU A 5 32.69 17.82 -10.70
CA LEU A 5 31.59 18.78 -10.60
C LEU A 5 31.08 18.82 -9.15
N LEU A 6 31.49 19.84 -8.40
CA LEU A 6 31.10 20.05 -7.01
C LEU A 6 29.66 20.58 -6.90
N LEU A 7 28.82 19.82 -6.20
CA LEU A 7 27.52 20.27 -5.69
C LEU A 7 27.72 21.31 -4.58
N THR A 8 27.01 22.43 -4.65
CA THR A 8 26.77 23.33 -3.51
C THR A 8 25.28 23.60 -3.37
N PHE A 9 24.66 22.99 -2.36
CA PHE A 9 23.26 23.20 -1.99
C PHE A 9 23.21 24.11 -0.76
N THR A 10 22.68 25.32 -0.91
CA THR A 10 22.58 26.27 0.21
C THR A 10 21.28 26.05 0.98
N LEU A 11 21.37 25.45 2.17
CA LEU A 11 20.22 25.24 3.06
C LEU A 11 19.81 26.56 3.72
N LEU A 12 18.65 27.10 3.33
CA LEU A 12 18.01 28.23 4.01
C LEU A 12 17.18 27.72 5.19
N SER A 13 17.73 27.82 6.40
CA SER A 13 17.00 27.53 7.64
C SER A 13 16.10 28.70 8.02
N MET A 14 14.80 28.45 8.26
CA MET A 14 13.90 29.40 8.92
C MET A 14 13.55 28.90 10.31
N ALA A 15 13.76 29.76 11.31
CA ALA A 15 13.58 29.43 12.71
C ALA A 15 12.10 29.45 13.13
N PHE A 16 11.70 28.47 13.94
CA PHE A 16 10.40 28.41 14.58
C PHE A 16 10.46 29.11 15.95
N THR A 17 9.70 30.18 16.14
CA THR A 17 9.60 30.90 17.42
C THR A 17 8.61 30.21 18.35
N SER A 18 9.00 30.03 19.61
CA SER A 18 8.18 29.42 20.67
C SER A 18 7.96 30.38 21.83
N GLN A 19 6.75 30.36 22.40
CA GLN A 19 6.30 31.14 23.57
C GLN A 19 5.22 30.30 24.29
N SER A 20 5.45 29.71 25.47
CA SER A 20 5.25 30.28 26.84
C SER A 20 3.77 30.67 27.13
N SER A 21 3.11 30.34 28.25
CA SER A 21 3.42 29.54 29.48
C SER A 21 2.10 29.25 30.26
N SER A 22 2.05 28.25 31.16
CA SER A 22 1.34 28.35 32.47
C SER A 22 1.49 27.15 33.42
N ASP A 23 1.68 27.48 34.70
CA ASP A 23 1.73 26.64 35.93
C ASP A 23 0.30 26.42 36.51
N THR A 24 -0.06 25.61 37.53
CA THR A 24 0.51 24.58 38.48
C THR A 24 -0.70 23.93 39.23
N PRO A 25 -0.62 23.15 40.35
CA PRO A 25 0.29 22.09 40.82
C PRO A 25 -0.44 20.82 41.41
N LEU A 26 0.36 19.83 41.87
CA LEU A 26 0.13 18.93 43.04
C LEU A 26 -1.10 18.00 43.13
N THR A 27 -0.87 16.69 43.24
CA THR A 27 -0.91 15.94 44.51
C THR A 27 -0.44 14.48 44.34
N ALA A 28 0.05 13.87 45.42
CA ALA A 28 0.52 12.49 45.46
C ALA A 28 -0.40 11.58 46.29
N GLY A 29 -0.46 10.29 45.97
CA GLY A 29 -1.22 9.29 46.74
C GLY A 29 -0.78 7.86 46.44
N LEU A 30 -0.04 7.24 47.36
CA LEU A 30 0.23 5.80 47.38
C LEU A 30 -1.00 5.04 47.89
N SER A 31 -1.29 3.87 47.32
CA SER A 31 -1.49 2.64 48.11
C SER A 31 -1.63 1.39 47.23
N ASP A 32 -0.85 0.36 47.52
CA ASP A 32 -1.00 -0.99 46.96
C ASP A 32 -2.35 -1.64 47.30
N LYS A 33 -2.83 -2.53 46.42
CA LYS A 33 -3.46 -3.79 46.87
C LYS A 33 -3.34 -4.92 45.84
N LYS A 34 -3.11 -6.12 46.38
CA LYS A 34 -2.79 -7.39 45.72
C LYS A 34 -4.01 -8.33 45.73
N ASN A 35 -3.93 -9.41 44.94
CA ASN A 35 -4.88 -10.54 44.82
C ASN A 35 -6.16 -10.24 44.02
N SER A 36 -6.77 -11.21 43.32
CA SER A 36 -6.42 -12.64 43.11
C SER A 36 -6.92 -13.09 41.74
N GLY A 37 -6.19 -13.99 41.07
CA GLY A 37 -6.57 -14.47 39.74
C GLY A 37 -7.70 -15.51 39.73
N LEU A 38 -8.35 -15.67 38.58
CA LEU A 38 -9.10 -16.87 38.22
C LEU A 38 -8.97 -17.15 36.72
N LYS A 39 -8.01 -18.02 36.43
CA LYS A 39 -7.80 -18.82 35.22
C LYS A 39 -9.09 -19.06 34.41
N HIS A 40 -9.17 -18.54 33.19
CA HIS A 40 -9.83 -19.23 32.08
C HIS A 40 -8.80 -19.54 31.01
N LYS A 41 -8.80 -20.82 30.60
CA LYS A 41 -7.90 -21.39 29.60
C LYS A 41 -8.71 -21.52 28.32
N GLU A 42 -8.57 -20.55 27.43
CA GLU A 42 -8.81 -20.76 26.00
C GLU A 42 -7.44 -20.78 25.31
N THR A 43 -7.28 -21.66 24.33
CA THR A 43 -5.97 -22.01 23.77
C THR A 43 -6.17 -22.41 22.32
N VAL A 44 -5.45 -21.73 21.42
CA VAL A 44 -5.38 -21.96 19.96
C VAL A 44 -6.68 -21.63 19.20
N SER A 45 -6.69 -20.96 18.05
CA SER A 45 -5.60 -20.62 17.10
C SER A 45 -5.52 -19.11 16.82
N ASN A 46 -4.44 -18.47 17.27
CA ASN A 46 -3.95 -17.27 16.62
C ASN A 46 -2.94 -17.70 15.56
N GLU A 47 -3.43 -18.14 14.39
CA GLU A 47 -2.60 -18.22 13.19
C GLU A 47 -2.31 -16.78 12.72
N LYS A 48 -1.37 -16.13 13.42
CA LYS A 48 -0.58 -15.07 12.82
C LYS A 48 0.25 -15.77 11.76
N ALA A 49 -0.24 -15.77 10.52
CA ALA A 49 0.50 -16.25 9.36
C ALA A 49 1.92 -15.65 9.41
N GLU A 50 2.93 -16.49 9.18
CA GLU A 50 4.23 -15.96 8.81
C GLU A 50 4.03 -15.26 7.47
N THR A 51 4.14 -13.92 7.49
CA THR A 51 4.18 -13.12 6.27
C THR A 51 5.45 -13.51 5.54
N GLU A 52 5.35 -14.45 4.61
CA GLU A 52 6.42 -14.68 3.65
C GLU A 52 6.63 -13.36 2.90
N THR A 53 7.81 -12.78 3.06
CA THR A 53 8.16 -11.52 2.41
C THR A 53 8.18 -11.73 0.91
N VAL A 54 7.26 -11.09 0.18
CA VAL A 54 7.10 -11.24 -1.27
C VAL A 54 8.29 -10.61 -2.01
N GLU A 55 9.35 -11.40 -2.18
CA GLU A 55 10.60 -10.98 -2.83
C GLU A 55 10.45 -10.97 -4.36
N LEU A 56 10.00 -9.84 -4.92
CA LEU A 56 9.85 -9.65 -6.36
C LEU A 56 11.19 -9.47 -7.09
N THR A 57 11.34 -10.11 -8.25
CA THR A 57 12.47 -9.83 -9.14
C THR A 57 12.40 -8.41 -9.70
N ALA A 58 13.55 -7.86 -10.12
CA ALA A 58 13.61 -6.54 -10.75
C ALA A 58 12.72 -6.41 -12.01
N ALA A 59 12.47 -7.52 -12.72
CA ALA A 59 11.57 -7.55 -13.87
C ALA A 59 10.08 -7.45 -13.46
N GLU A 60 9.71 -8.09 -12.35
CA GLU A 60 8.36 -8.02 -11.78
C GLU A 60 8.09 -6.66 -11.13
N LYS A 61 9.06 -6.10 -10.38
CA LYS A 61 8.94 -4.73 -9.85
C LYS A 61 8.75 -3.70 -10.97
N ASP A 62 9.46 -3.84 -12.09
CA ASP A 62 9.26 -2.99 -13.27
C ASP A 62 7.89 -3.22 -13.95
N LEU A 63 7.45 -4.48 -14.11
CA LEU A 63 6.14 -4.81 -14.66
C LEU A 63 4.99 -4.25 -13.81
N LEU A 64 5.04 -4.46 -12.50
CA LEU A 64 4.07 -3.95 -11.54
C LEU A 64 4.07 -2.41 -11.51
N SER A 65 5.25 -1.78 -11.54
CA SER A 65 5.36 -0.32 -11.64
C SER A 65 4.70 0.21 -12.92
N ARG A 66 4.84 -0.49 -14.05
CA ARG A 66 4.21 -0.12 -15.33
C ARG A 66 2.70 -0.31 -15.29
N LEU A 67 2.19 -1.35 -14.62
CA LEU A 67 0.77 -1.53 -14.39
C LEU A 67 0.20 -0.39 -13.52
N VAL A 68 0.81 -0.12 -12.36
CA VAL A 68 0.41 0.95 -11.43
C VAL A 68 0.41 2.31 -12.13
N HIS A 69 1.42 2.62 -12.95
CA HIS A 69 1.46 3.85 -13.72
C HIS A 69 0.32 3.95 -14.76
N ALA A 70 -0.14 2.82 -15.30
CA ALA A 70 -1.16 2.80 -16.34
C ALA A 70 -2.59 2.81 -15.77
N GLU A 71 -2.84 2.13 -14.64
CA GLU A 71 -4.14 2.06 -13.97
C GLU A 71 -4.41 3.25 -13.02
N ALA A 72 -3.39 3.73 -12.29
CA ALA A 72 -3.53 4.74 -11.24
C ALA A 72 -2.93 6.11 -11.62
N LYS A 73 -2.93 6.46 -12.91
CA LYS A 73 -2.38 7.74 -13.37
C LYS A 73 -3.26 8.92 -12.97
N GLY A 74 -2.70 9.82 -12.16
CA GLY A 74 -3.42 11.00 -11.64
C GLY A 74 -4.13 10.75 -10.30
N GLU A 75 -4.21 9.50 -9.86
CA GLU A 75 -4.67 9.13 -8.52
C GLU A 75 -3.67 9.61 -7.44
N PRO A 76 -4.10 9.84 -6.19
CA PRO A 76 -3.17 10.14 -5.10
C PRO A 76 -2.18 8.98 -4.85
N PHE A 77 -1.04 9.27 -4.23
CA PHE A 77 0.00 8.26 -3.94
C PHE A 77 -0.55 7.02 -3.23
N GLU A 78 -1.41 7.20 -2.21
CA GLU A 78 -2.08 6.12 -1.49
C GLU A 78 -2.89 5.18 -2.42
N GLY A 79 -3.51 5.73 -3.48
CA GLY A 79 -4.26 4.96 -4.47
C GLY A 79 -3.35 4.16 -5.40
N LYS A 80 -2.14 4.66 -5.69
CA LYS A 80 -1.12 3.91 -6.42
C LYS A 80 -0.60 2.73 -5.60
N VAL A 81 -0.34 2.95 -4.30
CA VAL A 81 0.04 1.89 -3.34
C VAL A 81 -1.07 0.84 -3.27
N ALA A 82 -2.34 1.25 -3.16
CA ALA A 82 -3.46 0.32 -3.08
C ALA A 82 -3.65 -0.54 -4.34
N VAL A 83 -3.40 0.01 -5.54
CA VAL A 83 -3.39 -0.78 -6.79
C VAL A 83 -2.23 -1.78 -6.82
N ALA A 84 -1.06 -1.43 -6.29
CA ALA A 84 0.05 -2.38 -6.13
C ALA A 84 -0.31 -3.48 -5.11
N SER A 85 -0.86 -3.13 -3.95
CA SER A 85 -1.33 -4.09 -2.93
C SER A 85 -2.35 -5.07 -3.49
N VAL A 86 -3.31 -4.63 -4.34
CA VAL A 86 -4.26 -5.56 -4.99
C VAL A 86 -3.57 -6.68 -5.78
N VAL A 87 -2.44 -6.40 -6.45
CA VAL A 87 -1.69 -7.44 -7.18
C VAL A 87 -0.96 -8.38 -6.22
N LEU A 88 -0.37 -7.85 -5.15
CA LEU A 88 0.32 -8.65 -4.12
C LEU A 88 -0.66 -9.56 -3.36
N ASN A 89 -1.79 -9.00 -2.91
CA ASN A 89 -2.87 -9.73 -2.25
C ASN A 89 -3.43 -10.89 -3.10
N ARG A 90 -3.40 -10.74 -4.44
CA ARG A 90 -3.79 -11.82 -5.37
C ARG A 90 -2.78 -12.96 -5.36
N MET A 91 -1.47 -12.66 -5.39
CA MET A 91 -0.43 -13.69 -5.32
C MET A 91 -0.53 -14.54 -4.04
N GLU A 92 -0.96 -13.94 -2.93
CA GLU A 92 -1.19 -14.64 -1.66
C GLU A 92 -2.54 -15.41 -1.62
N ALA A 93 -3.52 -15.01 -2.43
CA ALA A 93 -4.86 -15.56 -2.41
C ALA A 93 -5.03 -16.74 -3.38
N LYS A 94 -5.25 -17.94 -2.82
CA LYS A 94 -5.37 -19.27 -3.48
C LYS A 94 -6.28 -19.39 -4.73
N GLN A 95 -7.03 -18.36 -5.07
CA GLN A 95 -7.93 -18.30 -6.24
C GLN A 95 -7.33 -17.57 -7.45
N PHE A 96 -6.11 -17.02 -7.32
CA PHE A 96 -5.35 -16.36 -8.38
C PHE A 96 -3.98 -17.03 -8.57
N PRO A 97 -3.22 -16.69 -9.64
CA PRO A 97 -1.82 -17.10 -9.80
C PRO A 97 -0.88 -16.52 -8.73
N ASP A 98 0.26 -17.17 -8.51
CA ASP A 98 1.23 -16.84 -7.45
C ASP A 98 2.38 -15.92 -7.89
N SER A 99 2.39 -15.44 -9.15
CA SER A 99 3.41 -14.53 -9.68
C SER A 99 2.83 -13.22 -10.22
N VAL A 100 3.59 -12.12 -10.13
CA VAL A 100 3.17 -10.81 -10.69
C VAL A 100 2.91 -10.93 -12.18
N SER A 101 3.74 -11.69 -12.91
CA SER A 101 3.57 -11.84 -14.35
C SER A 101 2.23 -12.50 -14.69
N GLU A 102 1.86 -13.58 -14.01
CA GLU A 102 0.61 -14.28 -14.30
C GLU A 102 -0.61 -13.48 -13.86
N VAL A 103 -0.59 -12.87 -12.67
CA VAL A 103 -1.69 -11.98 -12.22
C VAL A 103 -1.88 -10.80 -13.18
N VAL A 104 -0.80 -10.16 -13.64
CA VAL A 104 -0.87 -9.03 -14.59
C VAL A 104 -1.39 -9.47 -15.96
N TYR A 105 -1.06 -10.69 -16.42
CA TYR A 105 -1.46 -11.19 -17.74
C TYR A 105 -2.72 -12.09 -17.73
N GLU A 106 -3.44 -12.19 -16.62
CA GLU A 106 -4.77 -12.84 -16.59
C GLU A 106 -5.72 -12.21 -17.63
N GLU A 107 -6.50 -13.05 -18.31
CA GLU A 107 -7.28 -12.62 -19.48
C GLU A 107 -8.33 -11.57 -19.10
N ASN A 108 -8.27 -10.42 -19.78
CA ASN A 108 -9.18 -9.27 -19.59
C ASN A 108 -9.12 -8.61 -18.18
N GLN A 109 -8.16 -8.97 -17.32
CA GLN A 109 -8.08 -8.45 -15.95
C GLN A 109 -7.56 -7.00 -15.88
N PHE A 110 -6.58 -6.63 -16.70
CA PHE A 110 -5.98 -5.30 -16.69
C PHE A 110 -6.01 -4.65 -18.07
N SER A 111 -6.64 -3.49 -18.20
CA SER A 111 -6.81 -2.81 -19.49
C SER A 111 -5.48 -2.42 -20.17
N PRO A 112 -4.39 -2.08 -19.44
CA PRO A 112 -3.08 -1.79 -20.02
C PRO A 112 -2.46 -2.92 -20.82
N VAL A 113 -2.83 -4.18 -20.53
CA VAL A 113 -2.34 -5.35 -21.27
C VAL A 113 -2.96 -5.37 -22.67
N SER A 114 -4.29 -5.35 -22.75
CA SER A 114 -5.03 -5.43 -24.01
C SER A 114 -4.84 -4.19 -24.88
N ASN A 115 -4.79 -2.99 -24.29
CA ASN A 115 -4.51 -1.75 -25.02
C ASN A 115 -3.01 -1.49 -25.27
N GLY A 116 -2.13 -2.35 -24.74
CA GLY A 116 -0.68 -2.31 -24.94
C GLY A 116 0.07 -1.18 -24.23
N SER A 117 -0.59 -0.38 -23.39
CA SER A 117 0.06 0.66 -22.60
C SER A 117 0.98 0.11 -21.50
N ILE A 118 0.82 -1.16 -21.10
CA ILE A 118 1.73 -1.89 -20.18
C ILE A 118 3.19 -1.87 -20.65
N ARG A 119 3.48 -1.59 -21.93
CA ARG A 119 4.84 -1.47 -22.49
C ARG A 119 5.48 -0.08 -22.29
N ARG A 120 4.74 0.90 -21.77
CA ARG A 120 5.26 2.25 -21.49
C ARG A 120 5.99 2.25 -20.14
N PRO A 121 7.09 3.02 -19.97
CA PRO A 121 7.81 3.08 -18.72
C PRO A 121 6.96 3.74 -17.61
N ALA A 122 7.13 3.26 -16.38
CA ALA A 122 6.54 3.86 -15.19
C ALA A 122 7.26 5.16 -14.80
N ASP A 123 6.52 6.11 -14.21
CA ASP A 123 7.11 7.27 -13.54
C ASP A 123 7.74 6.90 -12.18
N GLN A 124 8.44 7.86 -11.57
CA GLN A 124 9.12 7.65 -10.28
C GLN A 124 8.12 7.46 -9.12
N GLU A 125 6.93 8.04 -9.21
CA GLU A 125 5.92 7.94 -8.15
C GLU A 125 5.29 6.54 -8.11
N SER A 126 4.99 5.97 -9.27
CA SER A 126 4.47 4.60 -9.41
C SER A 126 5.49 3.56 -8.94
N LYS A 127 6.79 3.77 -9.24
CA LYS A 127 7.88 2.93 -8.73
C LYS A 127 7.97 2.97 -7.20
N ARG A 128 7.93 4.17 -6.61
CA ARG A 128 7.89 4.34 -5.15
C ARG A 128 6.67 3.68 -4.52
N ALA A 129 5.51 3.76 -5.17
CA ALA A 129 4.29 3.12 -4.66
C ALA A 129 4.36 1.58 -4.67
N VAL A 130 5.15 0.99 -5.57
CA VAL A 130 5.41 -0.47 -5.58
C VAL A 130 6.36 -0.86 -4.45
N GLU A 131 7.45 -0.12 -4.22
CA GLU A 131 8.34 -0.42 -3.08
C GLU A 131 7.59 -0.22 -1.74
N GLU A 132 6.79 0.85 -1.60
CA GLU A 132 5.93 1.06 -0.43
C GLU A 132 4.96 -0.11 -0.21
N ALA A 133 4.30 -0.60 -1.27
CA ALA A 133 3.35 -1.71 -1.15
C ALA A 133 4.01 -3.06 -0.79
N LEU A 134 5.32 -3.21 -1.01
CA LEU A 134 6.08 -4.39 -0.57
C LEU A 134 6.51 -4.31 0.89
N GLU A 135 6.68 -3.10 1.44
CA GLU A 135 7.04 -2.87 2.85
C GLU A 135 5.80 -2.74 3.75
N GLU A 136 4.78 -1.99 3.31
CA GLU A 136 3.54 -1.70 4.05
C GLU A 136 2.31 -1.68 3.10
N PRO A 137 1.70 -2.84 2.79
CA PRO A 137 0.44 -2.91 2.04
C PRO A 137 -0.67 -2.11 2.74
N ASN A 138 -1.37 -1.25 2.00
CA ASN A 138 -2.34 -0.30 2.59
C ASN A 138 -3.82 -0.65 2.32
N SER A 139 -4.07 -1.85 1.78
CA SER A 139 -5.36 -2.33 1.29
C SER A 139 -5.39 -3.86 1.30
N ASP A 140 -6.48 -4.45 1.79
CA ASP A 140 -6.78 -5.90 1.77
C ASP A 140 -7.53 -6.36 0.52
N ALA A 141 -7.94 -5.41 -0.33
CA ALA A 141 -8.76 -5.65 -1.50
C ALA A 141 -8.11 -6.59 -2.53
N LEU A 142 -8.96 -7.36 -3.22
CA LEU A 142 -8.61 -8.24 -4.34
C LEU A 142 -9.03 -7.63 -5.70
N TYR A 143 -9.83 -6.57 -5.66
CA TYR A 143 -10.35 -5.88 -6.83
C TYR A 143 -10.36 -4.36 -6.63
N PHE A 144 -10.30 -3.61 -7.73
CA PHE A 144 -10.62 -2.19 -7.74
C PHE A 144 -11.38 -1.81 -9.00
N PHE A 145 -12.14 -0.71 -8.95
CA PHE A 145 -12.82 -0.13 -10.10
C PHE A 145 -13.06 1.37 -9.90
N ASN A 146 -13.17 2.12 -10.99
CA ASN A 146 -13.67 3.48 -10.97
C ASN A 146 -15.18 3.46 -11.36
N PRO A 147 -16.10 3.80 -10.44
CA PRO A 147 -17.54 3.70 -10.68
C PRO A 147 -18.05 4.63 -11.80
N ASP A 148 -17.31 5.70 -12.10
CA ASP A 148 -17.64 6.67 -13.16
C ASP A 148 -17.14 6.22 -14.55
N LEU A 149 -16.28 5.18 -14.61
CA LEU A 149 -15.68 4.68 -15.85
C LEU A 149 -16.13 3.26 -16.24
N THR A 150 -16.65 2.46 -15.31
CA THR A 150 -17.18 1.13 -15.61
C THR A 150 -18.57 0.89 -15.03
N ASP A 151 -19.45 0.34 -15.86
CA ASP A 151 -20.81 -0.08 -15.51
C ASP A 151 -20.94 -1.59 -15.18
N ASP A 152 -19.81 -2.30 -15.06
CA ASP A 152 -19.80 -3.74 -14.78
C ASP A 152 -20.64 -4.08 -13.53
N LYS A 153 -21.59 -4.99 -13.71
CA LYS A 153 -22.56 -5.37 -12.68
C LYS A 153 -21.95 -6.29 -11.63
N TRP A 154 -21.02 -7.17 -12.02
CA TRP A 154 -20.43 -8.15 -11.13
C TRP A 154 -19.47 -7.47 -10.14
N ILE A 155 -18.62 -6.56 -10.62
CA ILE A 155 -17.69 -5.83 -9.73
C ILE A 155 -18.44 -4.97 -8.71
N ARG A 156 -19.59 -4.40 -9.11
CA ARG A 156 -20.49 -3.65 -8.22
C ARG A 156 -21.28 -4.53 -7.24
N THR A 157 -21.13 -5.86 -7.27
CA THR A 157 -21.59 -6.77 -6.19
C THR A 157 -20.54 -7.08 -5.13
N ARG A 158 -19.28 -6.66 -5.34
CA ARG A 158 -18.18 -6.85 -4.37
C ARG A 158 -18.34 -5.92 -3.17
N GLU A 159 -17.81 -6.32 -2.03
CA GLU A 159 -17.86 -5.49 -0.82
C GLU A 159 -16.74 -4.45 -0.87
N VAL A 160 -17.10 -3.16 -0.91
CA VAL A 160 -16.12 -2.06 -1.01
C VAL A 160 -15.53 -1.75 0.37
N THR A 161 -14.29 -2.17 0.60
CA THR A 161 -13.56 -1.94 1.87
C THR A 161 -12.95 -0.54 1.96
N LYS A 162 -12.51 0.03 0.82
CA LYS A 162 -11.83 1.33 0.79
C LYS A 162 -12.19 2.16 -0.45
N LYS A 163 -12.09 3.49 -0.33
CA LYS A 163 -12.25 4.44 -1.43
C LYS A 163 -11.07 5.41 -1.41
N ILE A 164 -10.29 5.46 -2.48
CA ILE A 164 -9.12 6.34 -2.59
C ILE A 164 -9.15 6.98 -3.98
N GLY A 165 -9.20 8.30 -4.03
CA GLY A 165 -9.35 9.04 -5.28
C GLY A 165 -10.59 8.60 -6.07
N GLY A 166 -10.41 8.27 -7.35
CA GLY A 166 -11.47 7.74 -8.21
C GLY A 166 -11.79 6.26 -8.00
N HIS A 167 -10.96 5.52 -7.25
CA HIS A 167 -11.09 4.07 -7.12
C HIS A 167 -11.89 3.62 -5.88
N HIS A 168 -12.74 2.63 -6.09
CA HIS A 168 -13.35 1.79 -5.07
C HIS A 168 -12.59 0.45 -5.03
N PHE A 169 -12.10 0.07 -3.86
CA PHE A 169 -11.33 -1.15 -3.59
C PHE A 169 -12.23 -2.14 -2.86
N ALA A 170 -12.22 -3.42 -3.27
CA ALA A 170 -13.23 -4.38 -2.87
C ALA A 170 -12.75 -5.84 -2.78
N ILE A 171 -13.57 -6.66 -2.11
CA ILE A 171 -13.44 -8.12 -1.91
C ILE A 171 -14.66 -8.90 -2.46
#